data_AF-A0A8B7PMS7-F1
#
_entry.id   AF-A0A8B7PMS7-F1
#
_cell.length_a   1.000
_cell.length_b   1.000
_cell.length_c   1.000
_cell.angle_alpha   90.00
_cell.angle_beta   90.00
_cell.angle_gamma   90.00
#
_symmetry.space_group_name_H-M   'P 1'
#
loop_
_entity.id
_entity.type
_entity.pdbx_description
1 polymer ?
#
loop_
_entity_poly.entity_id
_entity_poly.type
_entity_poly.pdbx_seq_one_letter_code
_entity_poly.pdbx_strand_id
1 'polypeptide(L)'
;MGRYTSFTTVNPLQNPRYADFDQISRCVHFDDFEEAVHCQILVPQPLSNSHTRLLQQVLWFAPSQLSSEHNFYGNVSFTINWATVQQKLGPNLYLIDQAIYNSRSYTRVVLTANNYDGMLTRVDLDSEGSPMIKSWSGYRHASHCMNKLQQGPHELQIAIEVDDDDARWLYLNCQPASNNHSLANVPSNGKHARWDRQKSKFKSYKCFKFNTAQNIECPYNWTQSYSEQLIQMVLNSQILTASDTESSYLRTEPEYNSNHTNADVIPSVTVTQPQETHSESENAESRQMKKPVIWVGIVVLVLFLIFFFVFRK
;
A
#
# COMPACT_ATOMS: atom_id res chain seq x y z
N MET A 1 -7.60 20.99 30.63
CA MET A 1 -6.43 21.15 29.75
C MET A 1 -6.74 20.44 28.45
N GLY A 2 -7.01 21.18 27.37
CA GLY A 2 -7.24 20.56 26.05
C GLY A 2 -5.96 19.88 25.59
N ARG A 3 -6.02 18.58 25.33
CA ARG A 3 -4.93 17.88 24.64
C ARG A 3 -4.93 18.41 23.20
N TYR A 4 -4.02 19.34 22.92
CA TYR A 4 -3.78 19.81 21.56
C TYR A 4 -3.33 18.61 20.73
N THR A 5 -4.19 18.16 19.83
CA THR A 5 -3.75 17.26 18.78
C THR A 5 -3.10 18.05 17.66
N SER A 6 -2.05 17.51 17.08
CA SER A 6 -1.29 18.14 15.99
C SER A 6 -1.89 17.89 14.59
N PHE A 7 -3.12 17.41 14.51
CA PHE A 7 -3.78 17.14 13.24
C PHE A 7 -4.03 18.46 12.53
N THR A 8 -3.68 18.55 11.25
CA THR A 8 -3.94 19.74 10.45
C THR A 8 -5.44 19.82 10.22
N THR A 9 -6.04 20.98 10.51
CA THR A 9 -7.43 21.24 10.17
C THR A 9 -7.66 20.98 8.69
N VAL A 10 -8.53 20.03 8.38
CA VAL A 10 -8.97 19.73 7.03
C VAL A 10 -9.97 20.79 6.58
N ASN A 11 -9.74 21.38 5.41
CA ASN A 11 -10.65 22.35 4.83
C ASN A 11 -11.65 21.66 3.90
N PRO A 12 -12.86 22.23 3.71
CA PRO A 12 -13.78 21.77 2.69
C PRO A 12 -13.12 21.75 1.31
N LEU A 13 -13.31 20.66 0.57
CA LEU A 13 -12.83 20.50 -0.79
C LEU A 13 -13.56 21.46 -1.73
N GLN A 14 -12.78 22.14 -2.57
CA GLN A 14 -13.34 23.07 -3.56
C GLN A 14 -13.76 22.33 -4.83
N ASN A 15 -15.02 22.49 -5.24
CA ASN A 15 -15.61 21.88 -6.45
C ASN A 15 -15.35 20.36 -6.58
N PRO A 16 -15.72 19.56 -5.56
CA PRO A 16 -15.49 18.13 -5.58
C PRO A 16 -16.34 17.44 -6.65
N ARG A 17 -15.80 16.39 -7.27
CA ARG A 17 -16.58 15.39 -8.00
C ARG A 17 -16.55 14.10 -7.20
N TYR A 18 -17.72 13.49 -7.04
CA TYR A 18 -17.90 12.30 -6.24
C TYR A 18 -18.02 11.04 -7.10
N ALA A 19 -17.35 9.97 -6.68
CA ALA A 19 -17.48 8.62 -7.22
C ALA A 19 -18.10 7.69 -6.18
N ASP A 20 -18.74 6.62 -6.63
CA ASP A 20 -19.39 5.65 -5.75
C ASP A 20 -18.35 4.92 -4.88
N PHE A 21 -18.74 4.61 -3.64
CA PHE A 21 -17.83 4.13 -2.61
C PHE A 21 -18.37 2.86 -1.95
N ASP A 22 -18.38 1.78 -2.73
CA ASP A 22 -18.91 0.47 -2.31
C ASP A 22 -17.83 -0.47 -1.78
N GLN A 23 -16.61 -0.35 -2.30
CA GLN A 23 -15.48 -1.21 -1.92
C GLN A 23 -14.25 -0.39 -1.57
N ILE A 24 -13.53 -0.87 -0.57
CA ILE A 24 -12.20 -0.38 -0.22
C ILE A 24 -11.17 -1.47 -0.46
N SER A 25 -9.94 -1.06 -0.70
CA SER A 25 -8.81 -1.97 -0.86
C SER A 25 -7.59 -1.52 -0.06
N ARG A 26 -6.89 -2.51 0.51
CA ARG A 26 -5.52 -2.35 1.01
C ARG A 26 -4.58 -2.94 -0.03
N CYS A 27 -3.86 -2.06 -0.69
CA CYS A 27 -2.90 -2.45 -1.73
C CYS A 27 -1.53 -2.69 -1.09
N VAL A 28 -0.93 -3.83 -1.40
CA VAL A 28 0.36 -4.27 -0.87
C VAL A 28 1.24 -4.84 -1.97
N HIS A 29 2.53 -4.96 -1.70
CA HIS A 29 3.44 -5.68 -2.57
C HIS A 29 3.38 -7.18 -2.27
N PHE A 30 3.90 -8.00 -3.19
CA PHE A 30 3.74 -9.44 -3.12
C PHE A 30 4.38 -10.07 -1.87
N ASP A 31 5.51 -9.53 -1.41
CA ASP A 31 6.14 -9.94 -0.14
C ASP A 31 5.19 -9.79 1.05
N ASP A 32 4.57 -8.62 1.17
CA ASP A 32 3.63 -8.33 2.26
C ASP A 32 2.37 -9.23 2.14
N PHE A 33 1.98 -9.63 0.91
CA PHE A 33 0.90 -10.58 0.68
C PHE A 33 1.29 -12.00 1.14
N GLU A 34 2.49 -12.49 0.80
CA GLU A 34 2.98 -13.79 1.25
C GLU A 34 3.07 -13.85 2.78
N GLU A 35 3.57 -12.79 3.41
CA GLU A 35 3.62 -12.67 4.86
C GLU A 35 2.20 -12.69 5.46
N ALA A 36 1.25 -11.94 4.89
CA ALA A 36 -0.13 -11.93 5.36
C ALA A 36 -0.79 -13.30 5.24
N VAL A 37 -0.53 -14.03 4.16
CA VAL A 37 -1.02 -15.40 3.98
C VAL A 37 -0.40 -16.32 5.01
N HIS A 38 0.93 -16.30 5.16
CA HIS A 38 1.65 -17.13 6.12
C HIS A 38 1.19 -16.91 7.56
N CYS A 39 1.05 -15.66 7.98
CA CYS A 39 0.66 -15.29 9.36
C CYS A 39 -0.86 -15.26 9.57
N GLN A 40 -1.65 -15.39 8.50
CA GLN A 40 -3.10 -15.26 8.47
C GLN A 40 -3.61 -13.97 9.13
N ILE A 41 -2.95 -12.86 8.85
CA ILE A 41 -3.24 -11.55 9.42
C ILE A 41 -2.76 -10.44 8.49
N LEU A 42 -3.53 -9.36 8.36
CA LEU A 42 -3.03 -8.13 7.75
C LEU A 42 -2.22 -7.36 8.78
N VAL A 43 -0.91 -7.23 8.58
CA VAL A 43 0.00 -6.59 9.56
C VAL A 43 -0.38 -5.11 9.77
N PRO A 44 -0.86 -4.72 10.96
CA PRO A 44 -1.19 -3.34 11.26
C PRO A 44 0.06 -2.48 11.42
N GLN A 45 -0.10 -1.17 11.27
CA GLN A 45 1.00 -0.20 11.38
C GLN A 45 0.63 0.88 12.40
N PRO A 46 1.58 1.42 13.16
CA PRO A 46 1.30 2.54 14.04
C PRO A 46 0.81 3.74 13.23
N LEU A 47 -0.22 4.42 13.72
CA LEU A 47 -0.66 5.68 13.13
C LEU A 47 0.35 6.78 13.47
N SER A 48 1.42 6.87 12.68
CA SER A 48 2.40 7.93 12.78
C SER A 48 2.01 9.08 11.83
N ASN A 49 1.41 10.13 12.38
CA ASN A 49 1.66 11.45 11.83
C ASN A 49 2.80 12.08 12.66
N SER A 50 3.65 12.87 12.03
CA SER A 50 4.91 13.38 12.59
C SER A 50 4.79 14.17 13.90
N HIS A 51 3.58 14.34 14.47
CA HIS A 51 3.32 15.30 15.52
C HIS A 51 2.34 14.82 16.63
N THR A 52 1.54 13.76 16.47
CA THR A 52 0.80 13.12 17.59
C THR A 52 0.79 11.59 17.49
N ARG A 53 0.84 10.91 18.64
CA ARG A 53 0.61 9.46 18.73
C ARG A 53 -0.84 9.23 19.14
N LEU A 54 -1.69 8.87 18.17
CA LEU A 54 -2.73 7.91 18.49
C LEU A 54 -1.95 6.61 18.79
N LEU A 55 -2.05 6.09 20.02
CA LEU A 55 -1.41 4.82 20.45
C LEU A 55 -1.96 3.58 19.71
N GLN A 56 -2.82 3.82 18.74
CA GLN A 56 -3.54 2.87 17.94
C GLN A 56 -2.71 2.35 16.76
N GLN A 57 -2.89 1.07 16.47
CA GLN A 57 -2.47 0.49 15.20
C GLN A 57 -3.60 0.62 14.18
N VAL A 58 -3.23 0.78 12.93
CA VAL A 58 -4.17 0.98 11.83
C VAL A 58 -3.77 0.15 10.62
N LEU A 59 -4.78 -0.21 9.84
CA LEU A 59 -4.62 -0.67 8.47
C LEU A 59 -5.07 0.44 7.53
N TRP A 60 -4.17 0.85 6.64
CA TRP A 60 -4.47 1.82 5.59
C TRP A 60 -5.19 1.15 4.42
N PHE A 61 -6.35 1.69 4.09
CA PHE A 61 -7.19 1.35 2.94
C PHE A 61 -7.46 2.61 2.10
N ALA A 62 -7.94 2.43 0.89
CA ALA A 62 -8.42 3.48 0.00
C ALA A 62 -9.66 2.97 -0.77
N PRO A 63 -10.44 3.84 -1.43
CA PRO A 63 -11.42 3.39 -2.42
C PRO A 63 -10.79 2.40 -3.42
N SER A 64 -11.48 1.30 -3.68
CA SER A 64 -10.98 0.27 -4.60
C SER A 64 -10.83 0.85 -6.02
N GLN A 65 -9.72 0.52 -6.67
CA GLN A 65 -9.42 0.94 -8.04
C GLN A 65 -9.56 -0.24 -9.00
N LEU A 66 -9.76 0.04 -10.28
CA LEU A 66 -9.78 -0.99 -11.31
C LEU A 66 -8.41 -1.69 -11.37
N SER A 67 -8.41 -3.01 -11.26
CA SER A 67 -7.18 -3.83 -11.24
C SER A 67 -6.34 -3.74 -12.52
N SER A 68 -6.96 -3.34 -13.64
CA SER A 68 -6.30 -3.14 -14.93
C SER A 68 -5.45 -1.86 -14.96
N GLU A 69 -5.80 -0.87 -14.14
CA GLU A 69 -5.05 0.38 -14.03
C GLU A 69 -3.77 0.19 -13.21
N HIS A 70 -2.77 1.02 -13.50
CA HIS A 70 -1.52 0.97 -12.75
C HIS A 70 -1.76 1.37 -11.30
N ASN A 71 -1.53 0.44 -10.38
CA ASN A 71 -1.66 0.68 -8.95
C ASN A 71 -0.31 1.14 -8.38
N PHE A 72 -0.28 2.27 -7.69
CA PHE A 72 0.97 2.84 -7.17
C PHE A 72 1.44 2.21 -5.86
N TYR A 73 0.57 1.47 -5.19
CA TYR A 73 0.76 0.93 -3.84
C TYR A 73 1.19 -0.54 -3.81
N GLY A 74 0.96 -1.28 -4.89
CA GLY A 74 1.50 -2.62 -5.07
C GLY A 74 0.71 -3.45 -6.08
N ASN A 75 1.07 -4.72 -6.19
CA ASN A 75 0.55 -5.67 -7.17
C ASN A 75 -0.53 -6.61 -6.62
N VAL A 76 -0.86 -6.51 -5.33
CA VAL A 76 -1.97 -7.24 -4.70
C VAL A 76 -2.86 -6.28 -3.93
N SER A 77 -4.17 -6.46 -4.01
CA SER A 77 -5.18 -5.74 -3.23
C SER A 77 -5.93 -6.74 -2.35
N PHE A 78 -6.12 -6.41 -1.07
CA PHE A 78 -7.15 -7.02 -0.23
C PHE A 78 -8.40 -6.15 -0.31
N THR A 79 -9.46 -6.61 -0.99
CA THR A 79 -10.69 -5.86 -1.23
C THR A 79 -11.82 -6.30 -0.31
N ILE A 80 -12.63 -5.36 0.17
CA ILE A 80 -13.79 -5.64 1.02
C ILE A 80 -14.87 -4.59 0.82
N ASN A 81 -16.14 -4.96 1.02
CA ASN A 81 -17.26 -4.05 0.95
C ASN A 81 -17.22 -3.04 2.12
N TRP A 82 -17.39 -1.75 1.82
CA TRP A 82 -17.35 -0.67 2.80
C TRP A 82 -18.42 -0.81 3.89
N ALA A 83 -19.64 -1.21 3.53
CA ALA A 83 -20.74 -1.35 4.49
C ALA A 83 -20.45 -2.48 5.51
N THR A 84 -19.84 -3.58 5.06
CA THR A 84 -19.41 -4.68 5.94
C THR A 84 -18.37 -4.22 6.95
N VAL A 85 -17.42 -3.40 6.51
CA VAL A 85 -16.38 -2.82 7.38
C VAL A 85 -16.98 -1.87 8.41
N GLN A 86 -17.85 -0.94 8.00
CA GLN A 86 -18.52 -0.03 8.94
C GLN A 86 -19.38 -0.76 9.97
N GLN A 87 -20.06 -1.83 9.56
CA GLN A 87 -20.89 -2.61 10.48
C GLN A 87 -20.05 -3.31 11.56
N LYS A 88 -18.85 -3.81 11.22
CA LYS A 88 -17.98 -4.54 12.15
C LYS A 88 -17.08 -3.64 12.99
N LEU A 89 -16.43 -2.65 12.38
CA LEU A 89 -15.29 -1.91 12.96
C LEU A 89 -15.66 -0.52 13.47
N GLY A 90 -16.94 -0.17 13.41
CA GLY A 90 -17.50 1.00 14.06
C GLY A 90 -17.95 2.08 13.07
N PRO A 91 -18.86 2.96 13.52
CA PRO A 91 -19.50 3.93 12.64
C PRO A 91 -18.72 5.25 12.53
N ASN A 92 -17.74 5.47 13.42
CA ASN A 92 -17.18 6.81 13.59
C ASN A 92 -16.08 7.07 12.57
N LEU A 93 -16.22 8.18 11.84
CA LEU A 93 -15.25 8.68 10.89
C LEU A 93 -14.75 10.05 11.34
N TYR A 94 -13.44 10.20 11.47
CA TYR A 94 -12.81 11.47 11.83
C TYR A 94 -11.73 11.87 10.82
N LEU A 95 -11.59 13.18 10.61
CA LEU A 95 -10.57 13.78 9.76
C LEU A 95 -9.21 13.73 10.46
N ILE A 96 -8.19 13.23 9.77
CA ILE A 96 -6.79 13.19 10.22
C ILE A 96 -6.06 14.42 9.68
N ASP A 97 -5.95 14.52 8.36
CA ASP A 97 -5.33 15.65 7.69
C ASP A 97 -5.66 15.67 6.20
N GLN A 98 -5.14 16.69 5.54
CA GLN A 98 -5.34 16.94 4.12
C GLN A 98 -4.10 17.62 3.56
N ALA A 99 -3.71 17.25 2.33
CA ALA A 99 -2.70 17.97 1.60
C ALA A 99 -3.14 18.23 0.16
N ILE A 100 -2.87 19.46 -0.30
CA ILE A 100 -3.17 19.90 -1.66
C ILE A 100 -1.86 20.25 -2.36
N TYR A 101 -1.53 19.50 -3.41
CA TYR A 101 -0.37 19.73 -4.28
C TYR A 101 -0.84 20.36 -5.60
N ASN A 102 0.08 20.55 -6.54
CA ASN A 102 -0.21 21.17 -7.84
C ASN A 102 -1.14 20.31 -8.70
N SER A 103 -0.89 19.00 -8.75
CA SER A 103 -1.58 18.06 -9.64
C SER A 103 -2.46 17.05 -8.93
N ARG A 104 -2.41 16.96 -7.61
CA ARG A 104 -3.16 15.99 -6.81
C ARG A 104 -3.42 16.54 -5.41
N SER A 105 -4.37 15.95 -4.73
CA SER A 105 -4.60 16.16 -3.31
C SER A 105 -4.98 14.85 -2.62
N TYR A 106 -4.91 14.82 -1.30
CA TYR A 106 -5.45 13.73 -0.51
C TYR A 106 -6.13 14.24 0.76
N THR A 107 -7.06 13.45 1.27
CA THR A 107 -7.60 13.57 2.62
C THR A 107 -7.47 12.23 3.31
N ARG A 108 -6.96 12.24 4.56
CA ARG A 108 -6.86 11.04 5.39
C ARG A 108 -7.92 11.09 6.47
N VAL A 109 -8.59 9.97 6.68
CA VAL A 109 -9.62 9.80 7.71
C VAL A 109 -9.29 8.57 8.55
N VAL A 110 -9.81 8.52 9.78
CA VAL A 110 -9.78 7.33 10.64
C VAL A 110 -11.19 6.79 10.83
N LEU A 111 -11.36 5.49 10.59
CA LEU A 111 -12.53 4.69 10.97
C LEU A 111 -12.23 4.03 12.32
N THR A 112 -13.12 4.18 13.29
CA THR A 112 -12.90 3.66 14.64
C THR A 112 -14.20 3.37 15.38
N ALA A 113 -14.17 2.37 16.27
CA ALA A 113 -15.22 2.14 17.26
C ALA A 113 -15.18 3.18 18.39
N ASN A 114 -14.04 3.82 18.62
CA ASN A 114 -13.84 4.78 19.70
C ASN A 114 -14.48 6.15 19.39
N ASN A 115 -14.83 6.88 20.46
CA ASN A 115 -15.30 8.25 20.34
C ASN A 115 -14.11 9.22 20.47
N TYR A 116 -13.86 9.99 19.42
CA TYR A 116 -12.83 11.04 19.36
C TYR A 116 -13.42 12.45 19.24
N ASP A 117 -14.68 12.64 19.61
CA ASP A 117 -15.32 13.96 19.70
C ASP A 117 -14.52 14.91 20.59
N GLY A 118 -14.36 16.14 20.14
CA GLY A 118 -13.54 17.16 20.81
C GLY A 118 -12.03 16.96 20.68
N MET A 119 -11.59 15.83 20.13
CA MET A 119 -10.18 15.57 19.77
C MET A 119 -9.97 15.67 18.26
N LEU A 120 -10.87 15.10 17.46
CA LEU A 120 -10.84 15.14 16.01
C LEU A 120 -12.17 15.68 15.47
N THR A 121 -12.11 16.29 14.27
CA THR A 121 -13.30 16.72 13.55
C THR A 121 -13.96 15.51 12.90
N ARG A 122 -15.25 15.28 13.18
CA ARG A 122 -16.03 14.25 12.48
C ARG A 122 -16.14 14.56 10.99
N VAL A 123 -16.13 13.51 10.17
CA VAL A 123 -16.48 13.64 8.76
C VAL A 123 -17.96 13.97 8.66
N ASP A 124 -18.28 15.11 8.06
CA ASP A 124 -19.65 15.50 7.74
C ASP A 124 -20.08 14.77 6.46
N LEU A 125 -20.99 13.81 6.59
CA LEU A 125 -21.44 13.00 5.46
C LEU A 125 -22.54 13.67 4.62
N ASP A 126 -23.09 14.79 5.08
CA ASP A 126 -24.22 15.46 4.43
C ASP A 126 -23.79 16.74 3.69
N SER A 127 -22.53 17.16 3.86
CA SER A 127 -22.02 18.43 3.35
C SER A 127 -21.23 18.30 2.04
N GLU A 128 -21.55 19.17 1.08
CA GLU A 128 -20.77 19.34 -0.14
C GLU A 128 -19.38 19.91 0.20
N GLY A 129 -18.32 19.32 -0.35
CA GLY A 129 -16.94 19.61 0.03
C GLY A 129 -16.34 18.64 1.04
N SER A 130 -17.13 17.74 1.63
CA SER A 130 -16.60 16.66 2.45
C SER A 130 -15.80 15.64 1.62
N PRO A 131 -14.73 15.02 2.16
CA PRO A 131 -14.04 13.93 1.47
C PRO A 131 -14.93 12.70 1.22
N MET A 132 -16.00 12.55 2.00
CA MET A 132 -16.99 11.49 1.88
C MET A 132 -18.39 12.06 2.12
N ILE A 133 -19.35 11.61 1.32
CA ILE A 133 -20.77 11.93 1.51
C ILE A 133 -21.59 10.64 1.54
N LYS A 134 -22.77 10.72 2.16
CA LYS A 134 -23.77 9.65 2.17
C LYS A 134 -25.06 10.17 1.57
N SER A 135 -25.53 9.50 0.52
CA SER A 135 -26.84 9.74 -0.07
C SER A 135 -27.76 8.53 0.10
N TRP A 136 -29.01 8.65 -0.32
CA TRP A 136 -29.97 7.55 -0.35
C TRP A 136 -29.48 6.34 -1.17
N SER A 137 -28.63 6.59 -2.18
CA SER A 137 -28.04 5.57 -3.05
C SER A 137 -26.80 4.88 -2.48
N GLY A 138 -26.26 5.35 -1.34
CA GLY A 138 -25.04 4.79 -0.74
C GLY A 138 -23.99 5.84 -0.40
N TYR A 139 -22.77 5.37 -0.13
CA TYR A 139 -21.62 6.23 0.14
C TYR A 139 -20.94 6.65 -1.15
N ARG A 140 -20.40 7.87 -1.17
CA ARG A 140 -19.59 8.39 -2.27
C ARG A 140 -18.36 9.09 -1.69
N HIS A 141 -17.25 9.03 -2.40
CA HIS A 141 -16.02 9.73 -2.01
C HIS A 141 -15.67 10.80 -3.03
N ALA A 142 -14.99 11.87 -2.59
CA ALA A 142 -14.43 12.84 -3.53
C ALA A 142 -13.30 12.17 -4.33
N SER A 143 -13.46 12.04 -5.64
CA SER A 143 -12.45 11.46 -6.55
C SER A 143 -11.62 12.55 -7.23
N HIS A 144 -12.16 13.76 -7.35
CA HIS A 144 -11.49 14.93 -7.91
C HIS A 144 -11.91 16.18 -7.16
N CYS A 145 -11.04 17.18 -7.10
CA CYS A 145 -11.36 18.52 -6.59
C CYS A 145 -10.40 19.56 -7.18
N MET A 146 -10.58 20.83 -6.85
CA MET A 146 -9.62 21.87 -7.18
C MET A 146 -8.32 21.65 -6.39
N ASN A 147 -7.22 21.52 -7.12
CA ASN A 147 -5.86 21.52 -6.58
C ASN A 147 -5.26 22.94 -6.69
N LYS A 148 -3.97 23.12 -6.37
CA LYS A 148 -3.35 24.47 -6.40
C LYS A 148 -3.39 25.16 -7.78
N LEU A 149 -3.46 24.39 -8.86
CA LEU A 149 -3.42 24.91 -10.24
C LEU A 149 -4.70 24.68 -11.03
N GLN A 150 -5.36 23.54 -10.83
CA GLN A 150 -6.48 23.10 -11.66
C GLN A 150 -7.27 22.00 -10.96
N GLN A 151 -8.43 21.64 -11.51
CA GLN A 151 -9.12 20.42 -11.11
C GLN A 151 -8.24 19.20 -11.39
N GLY A 152 -8.14 18.30 -10.42
CA GLY A 152 -7.35 17.07 -10.56
C GLY A 152 -7.77 16.00 -9.56
N PRO A 153 -7.08 14.85 -9.56
CA PRO A 153 -7.42 13.72 -8.70
C PRO A 153 -7.30 14.08 -7.22
N HIS A 154 -8.23 13.55 -6.45
CA HIS A 154 -8.26 13.58 -5.00
C HIS A 154 -8.26 12.16 -4.47
N GLU A 155 -7.37 11.87 -3.53
CA GLU A 155 -7.23 10.55 -2.94
C GLU A 155 -7.79 10.52 -1.51
N LEU A 156 -8.77 9.66 -1.26
CA LEU A 156 -9.21 9.34 0.09
C LEU A 156 -8.37 8.18 0.64
N GLN A 157 -7.76 8.37 1.81
CA GLN A 157 -7.07 7.31 2.53
C GLN A 157 -7.72 7.09 3.90
N ILE A 158 -7.96 5.84 4.24
CA ILE A 158 -8.76 5.45 5.40
C ILE A 158 -7.86 4.61 6.30
N ALA A 159 -7.49 5.17 7.45
CA ALA A 159 -6.92 4.40 8.54
C ALA A 159 -8.06 3.68 9.26
N ILE A 160 -8.08 2.36 9.21
CA ILE A 160 -8.98 1.57 10.04
C ILE A 160 -8.24 1.23 11.31
N GLU A 161 -8.69 1.74 12.45
CA GLU A 161 -8.18 1.36 13.77
C GLU A 161 -8.52 -0.10 14.04
N VAL A 162 -7.50 -0.90 14.37
CA VAL A 162 -7.63 -2.34 14.57
C VAL A 162 -6.76 -2.84 15.72
N ASP A 163 -7.22 -3.90 16.36
CA ASP A 163 -6.38 -4.82 17.12
C ASP A 163 -6.04 -6.06 16.27
N ASP A 164 -5.39 -7.06 16.88
CA ASP A 164 -5.01 -8.30 16.20
C ASP A 164 -6.23 -9.10 15.71
N ASP A 165 -7.32 -9.10 16.47
CA ASP A 165 -8.54 -9.84 16.12
C ASP A 165 -9.25 -9.20 14.92
N ASP A 166 -9.36 -7.87 14.92
CA ASP A 166 -9.91 -7.11 13.79
C ASP A 166 -9.03 -7.24 12.53
N ALA A 167 -7.71 -7.25 12.69
CA ALA A 167 -6.76 -7.44 11.59
C ALA A 167 -6.86 -8.86 10.97
N ARG A 168 -7.04 -9.90 11.79
CA ARG A 168 -7.32 -11.27 11.33
C ARG A 168 -8.68 -11.37 10.67
N TRP A 169 -9.69 -10.73 11.25
CA TRP A 169 -11.02 -10.69 10.65
C TRP A 169 -10.98 -10.05 9.26
N LEU A 170 -10.27 -8.91 9.10
CA LEU A 170 -10.08 -8.29 7.79
C LEU A 170 -9.36 -9.23 6.82
N TYR A 171 -8.29 -9.92 7.25
CA TYR A 171 -7.62 -10.91 6.40
C TYR A 171 -8.59 -11.98 5.86
N LEU A 172 -9.42 -12.54 6.73
CA LEU A 172 -10.37 -13.61 6.38
C LEU A 172 -11.55 -13.13 5.53
N ASN A 173 -11.93 -11.85 5.62
CA ASN A 173 -13.10 -11.29 4.93
C ASN A 173 -12.75 -10.46 3.70
N CYS A 174 -11.46 -10.16 3.49
CA CYS A 174 -11.01 -9.54 2.26
C CYS A 174 -10.84 -10.59 1.15
N GLN A 175 -11.16 -10.19 -0.08
CA GLN A 175 -10.81 -10.95 -1.26
C GLN A 175 -9.46 -10.44 -1.81
N PRO A 176 -8.43 -11.30 -1.91
CA PRO A 176 -7.22 -10.92 -2.62
C PRO A 176 -7.51 -10.76 -4.12
N ALA A 177 -6.97 -9.71 -4.72
CA ALA A 177 -7.10 -9.41 -6.14
C ALA A 177 -5.74 -8.94 -6.70
N SER A 178 -5.40 -9.40 -7.89
CA SER A 178 -4.20 -8.93 -8.61
C SER A 178 -4.39 -7.49 -9.11
N ASN A 179 -3.31 -6.69 -9.08
CA ASN A 179 -3.26 -5.37 -9.69
C ASN A 179 -2.19 -5.31 -10.78
N ASN A 180 -2.38 -4.44 -11.77
CA ASN A 180 -1.31 -4.07 -12.68
C ASN A 180 -0.29 -3.16 -11.99
N HIS A 181 0.97 -3.60 -11.91
CA HIS A 181 2.08 -2.82 -11.37
C HIS A 181 3.25 -2.72 -12.36
N SER A 182 3.02 -3.06 -13.63
CA SER A 182 4.05 -3.22 -14.67
C SER A 182 4.83 -1.93 -14.96
N LEU A 183 4.21 -0.77 -14.69
CA LEU A 183 4.81 0.53 -14.94
C LEU A 183 5.59 1.08 -13.74
N ALA A 184 5.81 0.30 -12.68
CA ALA A 184 6.52 0.73 -11.49
C ALA A 184 7.90 1.31 -11.86
N ASN A 185 8.71 0.58 -12.63
CA ASN A 185 10.07 0.98 -12.96
C ASN A 185 10.19 1.76 -14.29
N VAL A 186 9.13 2.40 -14.78
CA VAL A 186 9.19 3.18 -16.04
C VAL A 186 10.29 4.24 -15.95
N PRO A 187 11.16 4.39 -16.97
CA PRO A 187 12.27 5.31 -16.90
C PRO A 187 11.87 6.77 -16.63
N SER A 188 12.68 7.48 -15.84
CA SER A 188 12.50 8.92 -15.66
C SER A 188 13.32 9.71 -16.68
N ASN A 189 12.75 10.83 -17.16
CA ASN A 189 13.46 11.80 -17.99
C ASN A 189 14.29 12.80 -17.15
N GLY A 190 14.56 12.50 -15.87
CA GLY A 190 15.11 13.42 -14.88
C GLY A 190 16.33 12.87 -14.14
N LYS A 191 17.13 13.76 -13.54
CA LYS A 191 18.22 13.38 -12.63
C LYS A 191 17.66 13.26 -11.20
N HIS A 192 17.04 12.14 -10.87
CA HIS A 192 16.73 11.82 -9.48
C HIS A 192 17.90 11.05 -8.87
N ALA A 193 18.47 11.51 -7.75
CA ALA A 193 19.52 10.77 -7.06
C ALA A 193 18.88 9.81 -6.05
N ARG A 194 19.33 8.56 -6.05
CA ARG A 194 19.09 7.50 -5.06
C ARG A 194 19.70 7.88 -3.71
N TRP A 195 19.27 7.24 -2.62
CA TRP A 195 19.85 7.46 -1.28
C TRP A 195 21.35 7.16 -1.27
N ASP A 196 21.78 6.16 -2.04
CA ASP A 196 23.17 5.79 -2.27
C ASP A 196 23.93 6.75 -3.22
N ARG A 197 23.33 7.90 -3.56
CA ARG A 197 23.82 8.91 -4.53
C ARG A 197 23.94 8.43 -5.98
N GLN A 198 23.49 7.23 -6.31
CA GLN A 198 23.40 6.79 -7.70
C GLN A 198 22.24 7.52 -8.42
N LYS A 199 22.25 7.58 -9.75
CA LYS A 199 21.10 8.12 -10.47
C LYS A 199 19.99 7.07 -10.48
N SER A 200 18.80 7.42 -9.99
CA SER A 200 17.60 6.62 -10.19
C SER A 200 17.25 6.65 -11.68
N LYS A 201 17.03 5.47 -12.24
CA LYS A 201 16.63 5.30 -13.64
C LYS A 201 15.11 5.33 -13.81
N PHE A 202 14.33 5.23 -12.74
CA PHE A 202 12.87 5.10 -12.77
C PHE A 202 12.17 6.40 -12.37
N LYS A 203 10.88 6.52 -12.71
CA LYS A 203 10.02 7.64 -12.33
C LYS A 203 9.58 7.49 -10.87
N SER A 204 10.12 8.34 -9.99
CA SER A 204 9.59 8.53 -8.65
C SER A 204 8.07 8.72 -8.71
N TYR A 205 7.34 8.18 -7.74
CA TYR A 205 5.88 8.14 -7.66
C TYR A 205 5.16 7.10 -8.52
N LYS A 206 5.85 6.21 -9.27
CA LYS A 206 5.19 5.06 -9.93
C LYS A 206 5.02 3.84 -9.02
N CYS A 207 5.97 3.57 -8.14
CA CYS A 207 5.78 2.71 -6.96
C CYS A 207 6.08 3.52 -5.70
N PHE A 208 5.16 3.55 -4.74
CA PHE A 208 5.36 4.32 -3.52
C PHE A 208 6.42 3.69 -2.59
N LYS A 209 6.31 2.39 -2.29
CA LYS A 209 7.22 1.66 -1.36
C LYS A 209 8.68 1.72 -1.86
N PHE A 210 8.93 1.21 -3.06
CA PHE A 210 10.29 1.05 -3.57
C PHE A 210 10.83 2.31 -4.24
N ASN A 211 10.12 2.88 -5.22
CA ASN A 211 10.68 4.00 -6.00
C ASN A 211 10.64 5.33 -5.25
N THR A 212 9.57 5.63 -4.51
CA THR A 212 9.43 6.92 -3.82
C THR A 212 10.07 6.90 -2.44
N ALA A 213 9.68 5.95 -1.58
CA ALA A 213 10.10 5.95 -0.19
C ALA A 213 11.52 5.41 -0.01
N GLN A 214 11.85 4.28 -0.66
CA GLN A 214 13.17 3.66 -0.55
C GLN A 214 14.15 4.12 -1.64
N ASN A 215 13.64 4.74 -2.71
CA ASN A 215 14.44 5.20 -3.84
C ASN A 215 15.28 4.08 -4.46
N ILE A 216 14.66 2.91 -4.65
CA ILE A 216 15.21 1.72 -5.32
C ILE A 216 14.23 1.19 -6.37
N GLU A 217 14.70 0.29 -7.25
CA GLU A 217 13.84 -0.38 -8.23
C GLU A 217 12.85 -1.32 -7.51
N CYS A 218 11.61 -1.33 -7.97
CA CYS A 218 10.57 -2.21 -7.44
C CYS A 218 10.79 -3.63 -7.99
N PRO A 219 10.99 -4.66 -7.14
CA PRO A 219 11.16 -6.03 -7.62
C PRO A 219 9.84 -6.66 -8.12
N TYR A 220 8.71 -6.00 -7.89
CA TYR A 220 7.36 -6.51 -8.17
C TYR A 220 6.67 -5.76 -9.33
N ASN A 221 7.42 -5.28 -10.32
CA ASN A 221 6.90 -4.52 -11.47
C ASN A 221 6.17 -5.42 -12.49
N TRP A 222 5.12 -6.09 -12.05
CA TRP A 222 4.47 -7.18 -12.77
C TRP A 222 3.17 -6.77 -13.43
N THR A 223 2.77 -7.51 -14.46
CA THR A 223 1.41 -7.39 -15.01
C THR A 223 0.38 -7.93 -14.02
N GLN A 224 -0.87 -7.53 -14.21
CA GLN A 224 -1.99 -8.10 -13.45
C GLN A 224 -2.05 -9.63 -13.61
N SER A 225 -1.94 -10.14 -14.84
CA SER A 225 -2.02 -11.57 -15.13
C SER A 225 -0.92 -12.40 -14.44
N TYR A 226 0.30 -11.90 -14.38
CA TYR A 226 1.39 -12.58 -13.69
C TYR A 226 1.18 -12.59 -12.18
N SER A 227 0.73 -11.46 -11.62
CA SER A 227 0.41 -11.36 -10.19
C SER A 227 -0.73 -12.30 -9.81
N GLU A 228 -1.75 -12.45 -10.65
CA GLU A 228 -2.86 -13.40 -10.43
C GLU A 228 -2.36 -14.83 -10.31
N GLN A 229 -1.48 -15.28 -11.22
CA GLN A 229 -0.93 -16.64 -11.18
C GLN A 229 -0.20 -16.90 -9.86
N LEU A 230 0.62 -15.96 -9.40
CA LEU A 230 1.37 -16.11 -8.17
C LEU A 230 0.48 -16.08 -6.92
N ILE A 231 -0.55 -15.23 -6.90
CA ILE A 231 -1.57 -15.24 -5.82
C ILE A 231 -2.21 -16.63 -5.71
N GLN A 232 -2.65 -17.20 -6.84
CA GLN A 232 -3.29 -18.53 -6.84
C GLN A 232 -2.32 -19.62 -6.38
N MET A 233 -1.04 -19.56 -6.78
CA MET A 233 -0.03 -20.51 -6.32
C MET A 233 0.16 -20.49 -4.79
N VAL A 234 0.24 -19.30 -4.20
CA VAL A 234 0.41 -19.13 -2.74
C VAL A 234 -0.83 -19.56 -1.96
N LEU A 235 -2.03 -19.24 -2.44
CA LEU A 235 -3.27 -19.66 -1.78
C LEU A 235 -3.47 -21.18 -1.86
N ASN A 236 -3.13 -21.80 -2.99
CA ASN A 236 -3.27 -23.25 -3.17
C ASN A 236 -2.26 -24.05 -2.33
N SER A 237 -1.04 -23.53 -2.12
CA SER A 237 -0.02 -24.22 -1.32
C SER A 237 -0.40 -24.32 0.15
N GLN A 238 -1.10 -23.32 0.71
CA GLN A 238 -1.62 -23.38 2.08
C GLN A 238 -2.70 -24.43 2.28
N ILE A 239 -3.54 -24.68 1.27
CA ILE A 239 -4.59 -25.69 1.37
C ILE A 239 -3.98 -27.09 1.54
N LEU A 240 -2.89 -27.36 0.81
CA LEU A 240 -2.21 -28.65 0.85
C LEU A 240 -1.50 -28.90 2.18
N THR A 241 -0.88 -27.87 2.79
CA THR A 241 -0.21 -28.03 4.09
C THR A 241 -1.20 -28.19 5.25
N ALA A 242 -2.38 -27.58 5.16
CA ALA A 242 -3.44 -27.75 6.16
C ALA A 242 -3.99 -29.19 6.17
N SER A 243 -4.20 -29.81 4.99
CA SER A 243 -4.75 -31.17 4.90
C SER A 243 -3.83 -32.26 5.45
N ASP A 244 -2.51 -32.07 5.37
CA ASP A 244 -1.54 -33.06 5.88
C ASP A 244 -1.45 -33.03 7.42
N THR A 245 -1.78 -31.90 8.03
CA THR A 245 -1.67 -31.72 9.49
C THR A 245 -2.84 -32.35 10.24
N GLU A 246 -4.07 -32.29 9.70
CA GLU A 246 -5.26 -32.92 10.30
C GLU A 246 -5.25 -34.45 10.24
N SER A 247 -4.52 -35.05 9.28
CA SER A 247 -4.39 -36.51 9.15
C SER A 247 -3.51 -37.14 10.24
N SER A 248 -2.70 -36.35 10.96
CA SER A 248 -1.79 -36.85 12.00
C SER A 248 -2.39 -36.95 13.42
N TYR A 249 -3.57 -36.35 13.66
CA TYR A 249 -4.24 -36.38 14.97
C TYR A 249 -5.29 -37.49 15.13
N LEU A 250 -5.51 -38.31 14.10
CA LEU A 250 -6.32 -39.53 14.18
C LEU A 250 -5.42 -40.78 14.15
N ARG A 251 -4.50 -40.92 15.12
CA ARG A 251 -3.90 -42.23 15.38
C ARG A 251 -3.48 -42.43 16.83
N THR A 252 -4.15 -43.42 17.43
CA THR A 252 -3.75 -44.26 18.58
C THR A 252 -3.81 -43.65 19.97
N GLU A 253 -4.98 -43.78 20.60
CA GLU A 253 -5.06 -44.21 22.00
C GLU A 253 -4.14 -45.44 22.21
N PRO A 254 -3.26 -45.47 23.23
CA PRO A 254 -2.41 -46.62 23.46
C PRO A 254 -3.21 -47.72 24.18
N GLU A 255 -3.58 -48.77 23.46
CA GLU A 255 -3.89 -50.05 24.09
C GLU A 255 -2.63 -50.59 24.77
N TYR A 256 -2.67 -50.58 26.09
CA TYR A 256 -1.70 -51.23 26.96
C TYR A 256 -1.79 -52.74 26.76
N ASN A 257 -0.82 -53.34 26.07
CA ASN A 257 -0.65 -54.78 26.14
C ASN A 257 0.83 -55.19 26.16
N SER A 258 1.10 -56.07 27.12
CA SER A 258 2.41 -56.52 27.56
C SER A 258 3.02 -57.58 26.64
N ASN A 259 4.36 -57.54 26.60
CA ASN A 259 5.31 -58.64 26.38
C ASN A 259 5.98 -58.82 24.99
N HIS A 260 7.30 -58.97 25.11
CA HIS A 260 8.26 -59.72 24.29
C HIS A 260 9.04 -59.05 23.14
N THR A 261 10.28 -58.66 23.50
CA THR A 261 11.60 -59.00 22.88
C THR A 261 11.66 -59.40 21.40
N ASN A 262 12.40 -58.64 20.57
CA ASN A 262 13.75 -58.99 20.10
C ASN A 262 14.33 -57.97 19.10
N ALA A 263 15.63 -57.74 19.28
CA ALA A 263 16.74 -57.40 18.38
C ALA A 263 16.55 -56.80 16.96
N ASP A 264 17.37 -55.76 16.74
CA ASP A 264 18.23 -55.44 15.58
C ASP A 264 17.63 -55.17 14.18
N VAL A 265 17.98 -53.99 13.64
CA VAL A 265 18.94 -53.79 12.51
C VAL A 265 18.63 -52.44 11.83
N ILE A 266 19.63 -51.56 11.84
CA ILE A 266 19.70 -50.29 11.09
C ILE A 266 20.06 -50.60 9.63
N PRO A 267 19.52 -49.82 8.67
CA PRO A 267 20.42 -49.35 7.60
C PRO A 267 20.26 -47.85 7.31
N SER A 268 21.40 -47.16 7.40
CA SER A 268 21.67 -45.86 6.80
C SER A 268 21.46 -45.90 5.29
N VAL A 269 20.79 -44.88 4.74
CA VAL A 269 20.83 -44.60 3.30
C VAL A 269 21.40 -43.20 3.09
N THR A 270 22.47 -43.19 2.30
CA THR A 270 23.30 -42.05 1.94
C THR A 270 22.70 -41.24 0.80
N VAL A 271 22.92 -39.93 0.93
CA VAL A 271 22.75 -38.81 0.00
C VAL A 271 23.15 -39.10 -1.45
N THR A 272 22.42 -38.52 -2.42
CA THR A 272 22.99 -38.11 -3.71
C THR A 272 22.34 -36.80 -4.20
N GLN A 273 23.11 -35.71 -4.18
CA GLN A 273 22.83 -34.44 -4.87
C GLN A 273 23.21 -34.58 -6.35
N PRO A 274 22.40 -34.06 -7.30
CA PRO A 274 22.89 -33.71 -8.63
C PRO A 274 23.35 -32.25 -8.70
N GLN A 275 24.46 -32.09 -9.41
CA GLN A 275 25.24 -30.88 -9.63
C GLN A 275 24.53 -29.78 -10.41
N GLU A 276 24.92 -28.55 -10.07
CA GLU A 276 24.80 -27.34 -10.87
C GLU A 276 25.53 -27.47 -12.21
N THR A 277 24.91 -26.97 -13.28
CA THR A 277 25.62 -26.57 -14.49
C THR A 277 25.41 -25.08 -14.73
N HIS A 278 26.49 -24.34 -14.50
CA HIS A 278 26.75 -23.01 -15.02
C HIS A 278 26.67 -22.99 -16.55
N SER A 279 26.06 -21.95 -17.12
CA SER A 279 26.47 -21.45 -18.44
C SER A 279 26.39 -19.93 -18.45
N GLU A 280 27.57 -19.32 -18.38
CA GLU A 280 27.84 -17.93 -18.70
C GLU A 280 27.59 -17.68 -20.20
N SER A 281 27.04 -16.51 -20.54
CA SER A 281 27.41 -15.86 -21.80
C SER A 281 27.38 -14.34 -21.60
N GLU A 282 28.59 -13.79 -21.48
CA GLU A 282 28.87 -12.38 -21.71
C GLU A 282 28.52 -12.01 -23.16
N ASN A 283 28.03 -10.80 -23.38
CA ASN A 283 28.58 -9.96 -24.45
C ASN A 283 28.25 -8.49 -24.21
N ALA A 284 29.33 -7.73 -24.09
CA ALA A 284 29.38 -6.29 -24.07
C ALA A 284 29.47 -5.74 -25.50
N GLU A 285 28.87 -4.57 -25.75
CA GLU A 285 29.41 -3.52 -26.64
C GLU A 285 28.50 -2.29 -26.51
N SER A 286 28.91 -1.26 -25.76
CA SER A 286 29.67 -0.10 -26.21
C SER A 286 28.99 0.69 -27.35
N ARG A 287 28.57 1.93 -27.05
CA ARG A 287 28.68 3.06 -27.99
C ARG A 287 28.59 4.41 -27.27
N GLN A 288 29.54 5.23 -27.68
CA GLN A 288 29.97 6.49 -27.08
C GLN A 288 29.02 7.67 -27.30
N MET A 289 29.24 8.64 -26.42
CA MET A 289 28.67 9.98 -26.34
C MET A 289 28.78 10.81 -27.63
N LYS A 290 27.76 11.64 -27.88
CA LYS A 290 27.92 13.00 -28.41
C LYS A 290 26.94 13.96 -27.72
N LYS A 291 27.48 14.95 -27.02
CA LYS A 291 26.92 16.27 -26.71
C LYS A 291 28.07 17.25 -26.94
N PRO A 292 27.86 18.49 -27.42
CA PRO A 292 27.49 19.56 -26.47
C PRO A 292 26.74 20.79 -27.05
N VAL A 293 26.42 21.71 -26.11
CA VAL A 293 26.12 23.17 -26.24
C VAL A 293 24.73 23.48 -26.84
N ILE A 294 23.84 24.25 -26.22
CA ILE A 294 23.91 25.69 -25.88
C ILE A 294 22.85 25.97 -24.79
N TRP A 295 23.22 26.45 -23.59
CA TRP A 295 22.33 27.20 -22.67
C TRP A 295 23.19 27.90 -21.60
N VAL A 296 23.73 29.08 -21.91
CA VAL A 296 24.38 29.98 -20.91
C VAL A 296 23.72 31.37 -20.89
N GLY A 297 22.68 31.63 -21.69
CA GLY A 297 22.13 32.99 -21.86
C GLY A 297 21.01 33.44 -20.90
N ILE A 298 20.34 32.56 -20.15
CA ILE A 298 19.06 32.94 -19.49
C ILE A 298 19.17 33.12 -17.96
N VAL A 299 20.24 32.63 -17.33
CA VAL A 299 20.37 32.71 -15.86
C VAL A 299 20.82 34.10 -15.37
N VAL A 300 21.47 34.90 -16.22
CA VAL A 300 21.94 36.25 -15.84
C VAL A 300 20.83 37.32 -15.92
N LEU A 301 19.79 37.11 -16.74
CA LEU A 301 18.71 38.10 -16.91
C LEU A 301 17.68 38.09 -15.76
N VAL A 302 17.46 36.94 -15.12
CA VAL A 302 16.46 36.80 -14.04
C VAL A 302 17.01 37.31 -12.69
N LEU A 303 18.32 37.20 -12.46
CA LEU A 303 18.94 37.72 -11.24
C LEU A 303 19.01 39.26 -11.21
N PHE A 304 19.02 39.93 -12.37
CA PHE A 304 18.97 41.40 -12.44
C PHE A 304 17.58 41.98 -12.16
N LEU A 305 16.50 41.24 -12.45
CA LEU A 305 15.13 41.71 -12.22
C LEU A 305 14.68 41.53 -10.77
N ILE A 306 15.23 40.56 -10.04
CA ILE A 306 14.93 40.36 -8.62
C ILE A 306 15.63 41.41 -7.75
N PHE A 307 16.81 41.90 -8.14
CA PHE A 307 17.52 42.95 -7.40
C PHE A 307 16.82 44.32 -7.49
N PHE A 308 16.06 44.59 -8.56
CA PHE A 308 15.36 45.86 -8.76
C PHE A 308 14.03 45.99 -8.02
N PHE A 309 13.40 44.88 -7.62
CA PHE A 309 12.11 44.90 -6.93
C PHE A 309 12.20 44.83 -5.40
N VAL A 310 13.33 44.38 -4.85
CA VAL A 310 13.50 44.23 -3.39
C VAL A 310 13.89 45.54 -2.67
N PHE A 311 14.30 46.58 -3.41
CA PHE A 311 14.71 47.87 -2.82
C PHE A 311 13.76 49.04 -3.12
N ARG A 312 12.51 48.77 -3.52
CA ARG A 312 11.53 49.83 -3.80
C ARG A 312 10.11 49.48 -3.32
N LYS A 313 9.97 49.17 -2.02
CA LYS A 313 8.83 49.54 -1.16
C LYS A 313 9.00 48.99 0.25
#